data_AF-A0A5N4B6Y0-F1
#
_entry.id   AF-A0A5N4B6Y0-F1
#
_cell.length_a   1.000
_cell.length_b   1.000
_cell.length_c   1.000
_cell.angle_alpha   90.00
_cell.angle_beta   90.00
_cell.angle_gamma   90.00
#
_symmetry.space_group_name_H-M   'P 1'
#
loop_
_entity.id
_entity.type
_entity.pdbx_description
1 polymer ?
#
loop_
_entity_poly.entity_id
_entity_poly.type
_entity_poly.pdbx_seq_one_letter_code
_entity_poly.pdbx_strand_id
1 'polypeptide(L)'
;MDQNAKKIIIGDNLASHISPCIIQECKKYNIAFVLLPPNSTGYTQPLDVAFFRPLKAKWRQTLDEWKTKNRGTIPKDTFPRLLKKCLNNMPLENISKNIVSGFRGAGIYPPDRQQVLKRIQSRNAEEVNGAAWVATFVEYLEESRRKETDPLKRPKKNKLNVPPGRGVTEDDVDADFQ
;
A
#
# COMPACT_ATOMS: atom_id res chain seq x y z
N MET A 1 -8.36 -26.37 -0.26
CA MET A 1 -8.13 -25.10 -0.96
C MET A 1 -7.79 -25.43 -2.38
N ASP A 2 -8.51 -24.86 -3.34
CA ASP A 2 -8.31 -25.15 -4.76
C ASP A 2 -6.92 -24.68 -5.20
N GLN A 3 -6.05 -25.60 -5.61
CA GLN A 3 -4.68 -25.30 -6.03
C GLN A 3 -4.64 -24.50 -7.34
N ASN A 4 -5.76 -24.39 -8.04
CA ASN A 4 -5.88 -23.69 -9.32
C ASN A 4 -6.42 -22.25 -9.21
N ALA A 5 -6.75 -21.78 -8.01
CA ALA A 5 -7.24 -20.42 -7.80
C ALA A 5 -6.11 -19.39 -7.99
N LYS A 6 -6.34 -18.39 -8.86
CA LYS A 6 -5.40 -17.29 -9.11
C LYS A 6 -5.18 -16.48 -7.83
N LYS A 7 -3.93 -16.37 -7.39
CA LYS A 7 -3.55 -15.62 -6.19
C LYS A 7 -3.22 -14.18 -6.56
N ILE A 8 -3.50 -13.25 -5.66
CA ILE A 8 -3.23 -11.82 -5.87
C ILE A 8 -2.45 -11.30 -4.68
N ILE A 9 -1.34 -10.62 -4.96
CA ILE A 9 -0.61 -9.80 -3.99
C ILE A 9 -0.90 -8.34 -4.32
N ILE A 10 -1.27 -7.58 -3.30
CA ILE A 10 -1.58 -6.16 -3.40
C ILE A 10 -0.52 -5.39 -2.61
N GLY A 11 0.23 -4.52 -3.28
CA GLY A 11 1.29 -3.72 -2.71
C GLY A 11 1.09 -2.22 -2.95
N ASP A 12 1.72 -1.40 -2.13
CA ASP A 12 1.90 0.02 -2.41
C ASP A 12 2.96 0.22 -3.51
N ASN A 13 2.86 1.33 -4.24
CA ASN A 13 3.80 1.68 -5.32
C ASN A 13 5.12 2.22 -4.76
N LEU A 14 5.79 1.43 -3.91
CA LEU A 14 7.11 1.72 -3.40
C LEU A 14 8.14 0.97 -4.23
N ALA A 15 9.08 1.70 -4.83
CA ALA A 15 10.10 1.12 -5.73
C ALA A 15 10.95 0.02 -5.08
N SER A 16 11.07 -0.03 -3.74
CA SER A 16 11.75 -1.11 -3.03
C SER A 16 10.99 -2.43 -2.99
N HIS A 17 9.67 -2.43 -3.24
CA HIS A 17 8.84 -3.64 -3.27
C HIS A 17 8.79 -4.29 -4.65
N ILE A 18 9.25 -3.60 -5.69
CA ILE A 18 9.21 -4.05 -7.09
C ILE A 18 10.64 -4.41 -7.50
N SER A 19 11.06 -5.63 -7.13
CA SER A 19 12.30 -6.23 -7.64
C SER A 19 11.96 -7.19 -8.79
N PRO A 20 12.74 -7.21 -9.88
CA PRO A 20 12.54 -8.18 -10.96
C PRO A 20 12.45 -9.64 -10.48
N CYS A 21 13.25 -9.99 -9.46
CA CYS A 21 13.23 -11.32 -8.84
C CYS A 21 11.86 -11.65 -8.21
N ILE A 22 11.19 -10.67 -7.59
CA ILE A 22 9.87 -10.86 -6.98
C ILE A 22 8.80 -11.06 -8.06
N ILE A 23 8.88 -10.33 -9.17
CA ILE A 23 7.96 -10.46 -10.30
C ILE A 23 8.10 -11.84 -10.96
N GLN A 24 9.33 -12.30 -11.17
CA GLN A 24 9.63 -13.62 -11.74
C GLN A 24 9.06 -14.75 -10.86
N GLU A 25 9.26 -14.69 -9.55
CA GLU A 25 8.68 -15.68 -8.64
C GLU A 25 7.15 -15.59 -8.59
N CYS A 26 6.57 -14.38 -8.68
CA CYS A 26 5.11 -14.22 -8.80
C CYS A 26 4.57 -14.90 -10.07
N LYS A 27 5.22 -14.74 -11.22
CA LYS A 27 4.84 -15.40 -12.48
C LYS A 27 4.92 -16.92 -12.36
N LYS A 28 6.04 -17.44 -11.83
CA LYS A 28 6.27 -18.88 -11.60
C LYS A 28 5.19 -19.53 -10.75
N TYR A 29 4.65 -18.82 -9.76
CA TYR A 29 3.60 -19.32 -8.87
C TYR A 29 2.17 -18.90 -9.28
N ASN A 30 1.98 -18.33 -10.47
CA ASN A 30 0.70 -17.81 -10.97
C ASN A 30 0.04 -16.82 -9.99
N ILE A 31 0.84 -15.92 -9.45
CA ILE A 31 0.46 -14.84 -8.55
C ILE A 31 0.42 -13.53 -9.34
N ALA A 32 -0.73 -12.86 -9.36
CA ALA A 32 -0.84 -11.51 -9.91
C ALA A 32 -0.37 -10.48 -8.87
N PHE A 33 0.57 -9.62 -9.25
CA PHE A 33 1.01 -8.50 -8.43
C PHE A 33 0.29 -7.22 -8.87
N VAL A 34 -0.46 -6.59 -7.95
CA VAL A 34 -1.28 -5.41 -8.20
C VAL A 34 -0.78 -4.26 -7.34
N LEU A 35 -0.55 -3.11 -7.98
CA LEU A 35 -0.13 -1.89 -7.31
C LEU A 35 -1.33 -0.99 -7.02
N LEU A 36 -1.41 -0.50 -5.79
CA LEU A 36 -2.38 0.52 -5.40
C LEU A 36 -2.01 1.87 -6.04
N PRO A 37 -3.01 2.72 -6.37
CA PRO A 37 -2.76 4.07 -6.87
C PRO A 37 -1.86 4.88 -5.91
N PRO A 38 -0.99 5.77 -6.43
CA PRO A 38 -0.14 6.60 -5.59
C PRO A 38 -0.98 7.46 -4.64
N ASN A 39 -0.45 7.72 -3.43
CA ASN A 39 -1.11 8.51 -2.37
C ASN A 39 -2.50 8.00 -1.94
N SER A 40 -2.85 6.75 -2.26
CA SER A 40 -4.16 6.17 -1.95
C SER A 40 -4.17 5.23 -0.74
N THR A 41 -3.03 5.03 -0.07
CA THR A 41 -2.85 4.15 1.10
C THR A 41 -3.97 4.28 2.14
N GLY A 42 -4.34 5.51 2.50
CA GLY A 42 -5.41 5.75 3.49
C GLY A 42 -6.81 5.34 3.06
N TYR A 43 -7.01 4.96 1.80
CA TYR A 43 -8.32 4.62 1.23
C TYR A 43 -8.38 3.20 0.65
N THR A 44 -7.32 2.76 -0.03
CA THR A 44 -7.29 1.51 -0.80
C THR A 44 -6.47 0.42 -0.14
N GLN A 45 -5.70 0.71 0.93
CA GLN A 45 -4.90 -0.30 1.64
C GLN A 45 -5.67 -0.83 2.86
N PRO A 46 -6.12 -2.09 2.86
CA PRO A 46 -6.95 -2.65 3.95
C PRO A 46 -6.30 -2.57 5.33
N LEU A 47 -4.97 -2.72 5.37
CA LEU A 47 -4.20 -2.65 6.61
C LEU A 47 -4.24 -1.26 7.23
N ASP A 48 -4.13 -0.20 6.42
CA ASP A 48 -4.26 1.18 6.89
C ASP A 48 -5.69 1.53 7.27
N VAL A 49 -6.67 1.03 6.52
CA VAL A 49 -8.09 1.29 6.78
C VAL A 49 -8.55 0.67 8.11
N ALA A 50 -8.11 -0.53 8.45
CA ALA A 50 -8.72 -1.28 9.56
C ALA A 50 -7.75 -1.90 10.59
N PHE A 51 -6.48 -2.14 10.24
CA PHE A 51 -5.57 -2.93 11.10
C PHE A 51 -4.57 -2.08 11.88
N PHE A 52 -3.96 -1.06 11.27
CA PHE A 52 -2.89 -0.32 11.94
C PHE A 52 -3.36 0.56 13.09
N ARG A 53 -4.58 1.09 13.06
CA ARG A 53 -5.14 1.87 14.17
C ARG A 53 -5.24 1.03 15.47
N PRO A 54 -5.91 -0.13 15.49
CA PRO A 54 -5.98 -0.94 16.70
C PRO A 54 -4.61 -1.53 17.09
N LEU A 55 -3.74 -1.85 16.12
CA LEU A 55 -2.38 -2.29 16.41
C LEU A 55 -1.59 -1.20 17.16
N LYS A 56 -1.61 0.06 16.67
CA LYS A 56 -0.92 1.19 17.32
C LYS A 56 -1.44 1.43 18.73
N ALA A 57 -2.75 1.32 18.95
CA ALA A 57 -3.34 1.45 20.28
C ALA A 57 -2.83 0.36 21.25
N LYS A 58 -2.84 -0.90 20.81
CA LYS A 58 -2.36 -2.02 21.64
C LYS A 58 -0.84 -1.98 21.85
N TRP A 59 -0.11 -1.54 20.83
CA TRP A 59 1.33 -1.34 20.91
C TRP A 59 1.66 -0.30 21.97
N ARG A 60 0.97 0.85 21.96
CA ARG A 60 1.13 1.89 22.98
C ARG A 60 0.93 1.35 24.39
N GLN A 61 -0.15 0.59 24.64
CA GLN A 61 -0.38 -0.06 25.93
C GLN A 61 0.78 -0.99 26.32
N THR A 62 1.25 -1.81 25.37
CA THR A 62 2.37 -2.73 25.61
C THR A 62 3.65 -1.98 25.98
N LEU A 63 3.89 -0.82 25.35
CA LEU A 63 5.02 0.04 25.66
C LEU A 63 4.87 0.71 27.02
N ASP A 64 3.68 1.18 27.37
CA ASP A 64 3.42 1.83 28.65
C ASP A 64 3.64 0.84 29.79
N GLU A 65 3.16 -0.40 29.66
CA GLU A 65 3.46 -1.49 30.60
C GLU A 65 4.96 -1.77 30.72
N TRP A 66 5.69 -1.81 29.61
CA TRP A 66 7.14 -2.05 29.63
C TRP A 66 7.90 -0.91 30.31
N LYS A 67 7.50 0.34 30.08
CA LYS A 67 8.09 1.55 30.68
C LYS A 67 7.89 1.65 32.20
N THR A 68 6.89 0.97 32.77
CA THR A 68 6.75 0.92 34.24
C THR A 68 7.93 0.20 34.92
N LYS A 69 8.59 -0.71 34.20
CA LYS A 69 9.68 -1.56 34.73
C LYS A 69 11.05 -1.23 34.14
N ASN A 70 11.10 -0.41 33.09
CA ASN A 70 12.31 -0.14 32.31
C ASN A 70 12.39 1.36 31.98
N ARG A 71 13.61 1.91 31.91
CA ARG A 71 13.86 3.30 31.48
C ARG A 71 14.57 3.32 30.14
N GLY A 72 14.29 4.34 29.33
CA GLY A 72 14.96 4.58 28.05
C GLY A 72 14.30 3.88 26.85
N THR A 73 15.06 3.78 25.77
CA THR A 73 14.62 3.24 24.47
C THR A 73 14.54 1.71 24.50
N ILE A 74 13.65 1.14 23.70
CA ILE A 74 13.50 -0.32 23.59
C ILE A 74 14.76 -0.91 22.92
N PRO A 75 15.43 -1.88 23.57
CA PRO A 75 16.53 -2.61 22.95
C PRO A 75 16.06 -3.44 21.73
N LYS A 76 16.93 -3.57 20.71
CA LYS A 76 16.60 -4.25 19.45
C LYS A 76 16.25 -5.74 19.65
N ASP A 77 16.85 -6.40 20.62
CA ASP A 77 16.60 -7.80 21.02
C ASP A 77 15.26 -7.97 21.76
N THR A 78 14.80 -6.91 22.44
CA THR A 78 13.57 -6.91 23.23
C THR A 78 12.35 -6.58 22.36
N PHE A 79 12.53 -5.80 21.30
CA PHE A 79 11.46 -5.41 20.37
C PHE A 79 10.65 -6.61 19.84
N PRO A 80 11.25 -7.69 19.30
CA PRO A 80 10.49 -8.83 18.78
C PRO A 80 9.62 -9.51 19.84
N ARG A 81 10.12 -9.59 21.09
CA ARG A 81 9.39 -10.19 22.22
C ARG A 81 8.18 -9.35 22.60
N LEU A 82 8.36 -8.02 22.66
CA LEU A 82 7.26 -7.09 22.93
C LEU A 82 6.22 -7.11 21.81
N LEU A 83 6.66 -7.14 20.55
CA LEU A 83 5.76 -7.19 19.40
C LEU A 83 4.92 -8.47 19.42
N LYS A 84 5.54 -9.62 19.69
CA LYS A 84 4.83 -10.89 19.85
C LYS A 84 3.80 -10.83 20.98
N LYS A 85 4.17 -10.27 22.15
CA LYS A 85 3.24 -10.05 23.27
C LYS A 85 2.06 -9.17 22.85
N CYS A 86 2.32 -8.06 22.15
CA CYS A 86 1.29 -7.15 21.66
C CYS A 86 0.29 -7.87 20.74
N LEU A 87 0.79 -8.64 19.76
CA LEU A 87 -0.04 -9.37 18.80
C LEU A 87 -0.88 -10.46 19.48
N ASN A 88 -0.30 -11.23 20.40
CA ASN A 88 -1.00 -12.28 21.14
C ASN A 88 -2.11 -11.72 22.05
N ASN A 89 -1.92 -10.52 22.58
CA ASN A 89 -2.89 -9.86 23.46
C ASN A 89 -3.95 -9.06 22.69
N MET A 90 -3.91 -9.11 21.36
CA MET A 90 -4.87 -8.42 20.51
C MET A 90 -6.06 -9.36 20.26
N PRO A 91 -7.31 -8.90 20.38
CA PRO A 91 -8.48 -9.76 20.21
C PRO A 91 -8.57 -10.27 18.77
N LEU A 92 -8.17 -11.53 18.54
CA LEU A 92 -8.08 -12.14 17.20
C LEU A 92 -9.41 -12.10 16.44
N GLU A 93 -10.53 -12.33 17.12
CA GLU A 93 -11.86 -12.25 16.50
C GLU A 93 -12.16 -10.85 15.94
N ASN A 94 -11.79 -9.81 16.68
CA ASN A 94 -11.98 -8.43 16.26
C ASN A 94 -11.00 -8.09 15.12
N ILE A 95 -9.78 -8.61 15.15
CA ILE A 95 -8.81 -8.44 14.06
C ILE A 95 -9.35 -9.04 12.76
N SER A 96 -9.84 -10.29 12.80
CA SER A 96 -10.38 -10.96 11.61
C SER A 96 -11.54 -10.16 11.01
N LYS A 97 -12.50 -9.75 11.85
CA LYS A 97 -13.64 -8.89 11.45
C LYS A 97 -13.16 -7.55 10.88
N ASN A 98 -12.15 -6.93 11.51
CA ASN A 98 -11.57 -5.67 11.05
C ASN A 98 -10.88 -5.83 9.70
N ILE A 99 -10.12 -6.91 9.48
CA ILE A 99 -9.47 -7.17 8.19
C ILE A 99 -10.52 -7.32 7.11
N VAL A 100 -11.55 -8.15 7.31
CA VAL A 100 -12.64 -8.32 6.33
C VAL A 100 -13.35 -6.99 6.05
N SER A 101 -13.62 -6.20 7.08
CA SER A 101 -14.20 -4.86 6.95
C SER A 101 -13.26 -3.90 6.22
N GLY A 102 -11.95 -4.00 6.43
CA GLY A 102 -10.91 -3.23 5.75
C GLY A 102 -10.85 -3.54 4.26
N PHE A 103 -10.95 -4.81 3.88
CA PHE A 103 -11.04 -5.24 2.48
C PHE A 103 -12.31 -4.71 1.79
N ARG A 104 -13.44 -4.73 2.50
CA ARG A 104 -14.70 -4.14 2.01
C ARG A 104 -14.57 -2.62 1.89
N GLY A 105 -13.99 -1.97 2.90
CA GLY A 105 -13.77 -0.53 2.93
C GLY A 105 -12.86 -0.07 1.80
N ALA A 106 -11.78 -0.80 1.54
CA ALA A 106 -10.88 -0.54 0.43
C ALA A 106 -11.50 -0.80 -0.95
N GLY A 107 -12.73 -1.33 -1.02
CA GLY A 107 -13.41 -1.69 -2.26
C GLY A 107 -12.77 -2.87 -2.98
N ILE A 108 -11.94 -3.66 -2.27
CA ILE A 108 -11.21 -4.81 -2.84
C ILE A 108 -12.09 -6.06 -2.79
N TYR A 109 -12.75 -6.32 -1.66
CA TYR A 109 -13.61 -7.49 -1.51
C TYR A 109 -14.83 -7.26 -0.60
N PRO A 110 -16.07 -7.41 -1.12
CA PRO A 110 -16.39 -7.55 -2.54
C PRO A 110 -15.88 -6.35 -3.37
N PRO A 111 -15.52 -6.53 -4.65
CA PRO A 111 -15.05 -5.43 -5.49
C PRO A 111 -16.13 -4.34 -5.63
N ASP A 112 -15.88 -3.16 -5.06
CA ASP A 112 -16.82 -2.03 -5.10
C ASP A 112 -16.06 -0.69 -4.97
N ARG A 113 -15.85 -0.03 -6.12
CA ARG A 113 -15.19 1.28 -6.19
C ARG A 113 -15.93 2.39 -5.44
N GLN A 114 -17.24 2.26 -5.24
CA GLN A 114 -18.03 3.29 -4.55
C GLN A 114 -17.65 3.41 -3.07
N GLN A 115 -17.14 2.34 -2.44
CA GLN A 115 -16.65 2.38 -1.06
C GLN A 115 -15.48 3.36 -0.89
N VAL A 116 -14.61 3.43 -1.90
CA VAL A 116 -13.46 4.35 -1.92
C VAL A 116 -13.93 5.75 -2.28
N LEU A 117 -14.75 5.90 -3.34
CA LEU A 117 -15.22 7.20 -3.83
C LEU A 117 -16.03 7.99 -2.78
N LYS A 118 -16.89 7.32 -2.00
CA LYS A 118 -17.64 7.95 -0.90
C LYS A 118 -16.73 8.57 0.16
N ARG A 119 -15.58 7.95 0.45
CA ARG A 119 -14.60 8.46 1.43
C ARG A 119 -13.76 9.62 0.91
N ILE A 120 -13.58 9.72 -0.41
CA ILE A 120 -12.90 10.84 -1.05
C ILE A 120 -13.82 12.07 -1.06
N GLN A 121 -15.09 11.89 -1.46
CA GLN A 121 -16.07 12.98 -1.55
C GLN A 121 -16.38 13.61 -0.18
N SER A 122 -16.41 12.81 0.88
CA SER A 122 -16.64 13.31 2.25
C SER A 122 -15.48 14.12 2.84
N ARG A 123 -14.27 14.06 2.26
CA ARG A 123 -13.12 14.89 2.65
C ARG A 123 -12.98 16.18 1.83
N ASN A 124 -13.45 16.18 0.58
CA ASN A 124 -13.36 17.33 -0.33
C ASN A 124 -14.52 18.32 -0.19
N ALA A 125 -15.48 18.07 0.71
CA ALA A 125 -16.62 18.96 0.92
C ALA A 125 -16.28 20.22 1.73
N GLU A 126 -15.10 20.31 2.36
CA GLU A 126 -14.72 21.50 3.14
C GLU A 126 -13.79 22.49 2.42
N GLU A 127 -13.08 22.11 1.37
CA GLU A 127 -12.33 23.08 0.54
C GLU A 127 -11.80 22.34 -0.70
N VAL A 128 -12.11 22.86 -1.89
CA VAL A 128 -11.25 22.97 -3.09
C VAL A 128 -12.15 23.01 -4.33
N ASN A 129 -12.11 24.15 -5.02
CA ASN A 129 -12.74 24.35 -6.32
C ASN A 129 -12.17 23.32 -7.32
N GLY A 130 -13.00 22.37 -7.76
CA GLY A 130 -12.56 21.19 -8.52
C GLY A 130 -11.78 21.50 -9.81
N ALA A 131 -11.95 22.69 -10.39
CA ALA A 131 -11.16 23.15 -11.52
C ALA A 131 -9.68 23.39 -11.17
N ALA A 132 -9.38 23.86 -9.96
CA ALA A 132 -8.02 24.11 -9.50
C ALA A 132 -7.25 22.80 -9.28
N TRP A 133 -7.90 21.78 -8.69
CA TRP A 133 -7.24 20.49 -8.46
C TRP A 133 -6.95 19.76 -9.77
N VAL A 134 -7.87 19.82 -10.75
CA VAL A 134 -7.65 19.26 -12.09
C VAL A 134 -6.52 20.01 -12.79
N ALA A 135 -6.48 21.34 -12.72
CA ALA A 135 -5.39 22.13 -13.29
C ALA A 135 -4.04 21.80 -12.64
N THR A 136 -3.97 21.74 -11.31
CA THR A 136 -2.73 21.37 -10.58
C THR A 136 -2.30 19.93 -10.86
N PHE A 137 -3.25 19.01 -11.05
CA PHE A 137 -2.94 17.62 -11.40
C PHE A 137 -2.43 17.49 -12.84
N VAL A 138 -3.01 18.25 -13.77
CA VAL A 138 -2.53 18.33 -15.16
C VAL A 138 -1.16 19.00 -15.23
N GLU A 139 -0.94 20.10 -14.51
CA GLU A 139 0.37 20.76 -14.40
C GLU A 139 1.41 19.83 -13.78
N TYR A 140 1.07 19.07 -12.74
CA TYR A 140 1.98 18.09 -12.15
C TYR A 140 2.33 16.95 -13.14
N LEU A 141 1.36 16.49 -13.93
CA LEU A 141 1.60 15.49 -14.98
C LEU A 141 2.46 16.07 -16.12
N GLU A 142 2.24 17.32 -16.50
CA GLU A 142 3.04 18.02 -17.50
C GLU A 142 4.45 18.31 -17.01
N GLU A 143 4.62 18.74 -15.76
CA GLU A 143 5.91 19.01 -15.13
C GLU A 143 6.70 17.71 -14.91
N SER A 144 6.01 16.61 -14.58
CA SER A 144 6.59 15.27 -14.53
C SER A 144 7.06 14.81 -15.92
N ARG A 145 6.29 15.10 -16.98
CA ARG A 145 6.68 14.86 -18.38
C ARG A 145 7.87 15.72 -18.81
N ARG A 146 7.92 16.99 -18.44
CA ARG A 146 9.03 17.91 -18.75
C ARG A 146 10.33 17.48 -18.04
N LYS A 147 10.23 17.05 -16.78
CA LYS A 147 11.36 16.49 -16.01
C LYS A 147 11.86 15.15 -16.57
N GLU A 148 11.01 14.41 -17.29
CA GLU A 148 11.39 13.20 -18.02
C GLU A 148 12.06 13.48 -19.38
N THR A 149 11.79 14.61 -20.04
CA THR A 149 12.34 14.94 -21.37
C THR A 149 13.66 15.72 -21.38
N ASP A 150 13.97 16.50 -20.33
CA ASP A 150 15.16 17.36 -20.31
C ASP A 150 16.51 16.66 -19.95
N PRO A 151 16.56 15.55 -19.18
CA PRO A 151 17.82 14.86 -18.90
C PRO A 151 18.20 13.83 -19.98
N LEU A 152 18.06 14.19 -21.27
CA LEU A 152 18.66 13.45 -22.41
C LEU A 152 20.20 13.44 -22.40
N LYS A 153 20.86 13.95 -21.35
CA LYS A 153 22.25 13.61 -21.00
C LYS A 153 22.29 12.42 -20.02
N ARG A 154 22.16 11.20 -20.59
CA ARG A 154 22.50 9.81 -20.13
C ARG A 154 22.73 9.51 -18.62
N PRO A 155 22.37 8.28 -18.15
CA PRO A 155 21.04 7.68 -18.15
C PRO A 155 20.65 7.25 -16.71
N LYS A 156 19.40 7.47 -16.28
CA LYS A 156 18.87 6.86 -15.05
C LYS A 156 17.68 5.96 -15.39
N LYS A 157 17.79 4.73 -14.90
CA LYS A 157 17.00 3.53 -15.19
C LYS A 157 15.49 3.78 -15.30
N ASN A 158 14.92 3.16 -16.31
CA ASN A 158 13.55 3.35 -16.76
C ASN A 158 12.51 2.95 -15.71
N LYS A 159 11.37 3.64 -15.78
CA LYS A 159 10.20 3.48 -14.92
C LYS A 159 9.18 2.71 -15.75
N LEU A 160 8.76 1.55 -15.26
CA LEU A 160 7.75 0.73 -15.94
C LEU A 160 6.45 1.53 -16.15
N ASN A 161 6.09 1.73 -17.43
CA ASN A 161 4.89 2.46 -17.83
C ASN A 161 3.66 1.53 -17.83
N VAL A 162 3.16 1.18 -16.64
CA VAL A 162 1.96 0.33 -16.47
C VAL A 162 0.79 1.16 -15.95
N PRO A 163 -0.38 1.16 -16.63
CA PRO A 163 -1.55 1.92 -16.20
C PRO A 163 -2.07 1.40 -14.84
N PRO A 164 -2.55 2.30 -13.95
CA PRO A 164 -3.05 1.93 -12.63
C PRO A 164 -4.14 0.85 -12.68
N GLY A 165 -4.01 -0.19 -11.87
CA GLY A 165 -4.98 -1.30 -11.80
C GLY A 165 -4.78 -2.42 -12.82
N ARG A 166 -3.79 -2.31 -13.73
CA ARG A 166 -3.31 -3.42 -14.57
C ARG A 166 -2.17 -4.15 -13.84
N GLY A 167 -2.18 -5.49 -13.86
CA GLY A 167 -1.09 -6.29 -13.29
C GLY A 167 0.19 -6.15 -14.13
N VAL A 168 1.35 -6.13 -13.46
CA VAL A 168 2.67 -6.05 -14.10
C VAL A 168 3.09 -7.44 -14.58
N THR A 169 3.56 -7.55 -15.84
CA THR A 169 4.06 -8.78 -16.47
C THR A 169 5.52 -8.61 -16.93
N GLU A 170 6.22 -9.71 -17.25
CA GLU A 170 7.61 -9.67 -17.73
C GLU A 170 7.79 -8.81 -18.98
N ASP A 171 6.80 -8.82 -19.88
CA ASP A 171 6.81 -8.01 -21.10
C ASP A 171 6.80 -6.49 -20.82
N ASP A 172 6.34 -6.07 -19.64
CA ASP A 172 6.38 -4.67 -19.22
C ASP A 172 7.76 -4.27 -18.65
N VAL A 173 8.57 -5.24 -18.21
CA VAL A 173 9.92 -5.04 -17.65
C VAL A 173 11.00 -5.07 -18.74
N ASP A 174 10.81 -5.91 -19.76
CA ASP A 174 11.79 -6.09 -20.84
C ASP A 174 11.81 -4.94 -21.87
N ALA A 175 10.74 -4.14 -21.96
CA ALA A 175 10.70 -2.93 -22.78
C ALA A 175 11.69 -1.83 -22.33
N ASP A 176 12.32 -2.02 -21.17
CA ASP A 176 13.22 -1.06 -20.52
C ASP A 176 14.69 -1.50 -20.48
N PHE A 177 15.05 -2.62 -21.14
CA PHE A 177 16.41 -3.18 -21.12
C PHE A 177 17.05 -3.41 -22.51
N GLN A 178 16.62 -2.70 -23.56
CA GLN A 178 17.41 -2.52 -24.80
C GLN A 178 17.89 -1.07 -24.96
#